data_AF-A0A397TY72-F1
#
_entry.id   AF-A0A397TY72-F1
#
_cell.length_a   1.000
_cell.length_b   1.000
_cell.length_c   1.000
_cell.angle_alpha   90.00
_cell.angle_beta   90.00
_cell.angle_gamma   90.00
#
_symmetry.space_group_name_H-M   'P 1'
#
loop_
_entity.id
_entity.type
_entity.pdbx_description
1 polymer ?
#
loop_
_entity_poly.entity_id
_entity_poly.type
_entity_poly.pdbx_seq_one_letter_code
_entity_poly.pdbx_strand_id
1 'polypeptide(L)'
;MEIDKYANNRNRESVFETKPFCGNIKYYFAYKLNNKDCMLACINWTSLVIEDSVGIKYFHQFSGYDFIDVTTIDRCVGFIKVDNLYYIIDKEFQATIN
;
A
#
# COMPACT_ATOMS: atom_id res chain seq x y z
N MET A 1 0.08 7.41 -2.68
CA MET A 1 -1.28 7.94 -2.89
C MET A 1 -1.41 9.22 -2.08
N GLU A 2 -2.08 10.23 -2.63
CA GLU A 2 -2.35 11.48 -1.90
C GLU A 2 -3.60 11.29 -1.03
N ILE A 3 -3.50 11.64 0.25
CA ILE A 3 -4.62 11.56 1.19
C ILE A 3 -4.80 12.88 1.93
N ASP A 4 -6.05 13.24 2.23
CA ASP A 4 -6.32 14.34 3.14
C ASP A 4 -6.07 13.89 4.58
N LYS A 5 -5.08 14.50 5.22
CA LYS A 5 -4.72 14.31 6.63
C LYS A 5 -5.92 14.52 7.57
N TYR A 6 -6.85 15.37 7.17
CA TYR A 6 -8.04 15.71 7.96
C TYR A 6 -9.34 15.16 7.37
N ALA A 7 -9.28 14.11 6.54
CA ALA A 7 -10.48 13.48 5.96
C ALA A 7 -11.55 13.11 7.00
N ASN A 8 -11.15 12.82 8.24
CA ASN A 8 -12.06 12.49 9.34
C ASN A 8 -12.63 13.71 10.11
N ASN A 9 -12.27 14.94 9.73
CA ASN A 9 -12.71 16.16 10.39
C ASN A 9 -13.21 17.20 9.38
N ARG A 10 -14.53 17.26 9.20
CA ARG A 10 -15.23 18.14 8.25
C ARG A 10 -15.04 19.64 8.50
N ASN A 11 -14.57 20.03 9.68
CA ASN A 11 -14.40 21.44 10.07
C ASN A 11 -12.97 21.97 9.84
N ARG A 12 -12.06 21.15 9.32
CA ARG A 12 -10.70 21.57 8.96
C ARG A 12 -10.55 21.65 7.45
N GLU A 13 -9.81 22.65 7.00
CA GLU A 13 -9.37 22.72 5.61
C GLU A 13 -8.53 21.49 5.28
N SER A 14 -8.77 20.92 4.10
CA SER A 14 -8.05 19.74 3.63
C SER A 14 -6.55 20.02 3.53
N VAL A 15 -5.76 19.09 4.06
CA VAL A 15 -4.30 19.12 3.94
C VAL A 15 -3.85 17.79 3.39
N PHE A 16 -3.31 17.82 2.18
CA PHE A 16 -2.94 16.61 1.46
C PHE A 16 -1.49 16.19 1.75
N GLU A 17 -1.29 14.89 1.95
CA GLU A 17 0.02 14.29 2.09
C GLU A 17 0.15 13.03 1.23
N THR A 18 1.33 12.84 0.62
CA THR A 18 1.65 11.60 -0.07
C THR A 18 2.06 10.56 0.96
N LYS A 19 1.29 9.47 1.06
CA LYS A 19 1.64 8.32 1.88
C LYS A 19 1.82 7.05 1.05
N PRO A 20 2.81 6.22 1.38
CA PRO A 20 2.94 4.88 0.82
C PRO A 20 1.86 3.98 1.43
N PHE A 21 1.15 3.24 0.58
CA PHE A 21 0.19 2.22 0.98
C PHE A 21 0.68 0.88 0.47
N CYS A 22 0.54 -0.15 1.30
CA CYS A 22 0.91 -1.51 0.96
C CYS A 22 -0.32 -2.41 1.04
N GLY A 23 -0.31 -3.46 0.23
CA GLY A 23 -1.35 -4.48 0.28
C GLY A 23 -0.92 -5.73 -0.45
N ASN A 24 -1.62 -6.82 -0.18
CA ASN A 24 -1.40 -8.10 -0.81
C ASN A 24 -2.38 -8.26 -1.97
N ILE A 25 -1.86 -8.35 -3.19
CA ILE A 25 -2.67 -8.62 -4.38
C ILE A 25 -3.15 -10.07 -4.33
N LYS A 26 -4.47 -10.26 -4.41
CA LYS A 26 -5.08 -11.60 -4.42
C LYS A 26 -5.29 -12.13 -5.82
N TYR A 27 -5.88 -11.31 -6.69
CA TYR A 27 -6.22 -11.70 -8.04
C TYR A 27 -6.13 -10.49 -8.97
N TYR A 28 -5.84 -10.74 -10.24
CA TYR A 28 -5.94 -9.76 -11.31
C TYR A 28 -7.20 -10.04 -12.14
N PHE A 29 -7.87 -8.98 -12.58
CA PHE A 29 -9.02 -9.04 -13.46
C PHE A 29 -8.75 -8.20 -14.70
N ALA A 30 -8.62 -8.87 -15.85
CA ALA A 30 -8.46 -8.22 -17.14
C ALA A 30 -9.83 -8.11 -17.84
N TYR A 31 -10.12 -6.96 -18.42
CA TYR A 31 -11.37 -6.69 -19.12
C TYR A 31 -11.17 -5.65 -20.22
N LYS A 32 -12.17 -5.49 -21.08
CA LYS A 32 -12.17 -4.47 -22.13
C LYS A 32 -13.28 -3.47 -21.85
N LEU A 33 -12.92 -2.18 -21.81
CA LEU A 33 -13.86 -1.07 -21.64
C LEU A 33 -13.63 -0.07 -22.77
N ASN A 34 -14.68 0.24 -23.54
CA ASN A 34 -14.59 1.16 -24.69
C ASN A 34 -13.45 0.80 -25.66
N ASN A 35 -13.30 -0.49 -25.96
CA ASN A 35 -12.23 -1.06 -26.80
C ASN A 35 -10.80 -0.91 -26.25
N LYS A 36 -10.62 -0.45 -25.01
CA LYS A 36 -9.33 -0.43 -24.33
C LYS A 36 -9.20 -1.63 -23.41
N ASP A 37 -8.04 -2.27 -23.44
CA ASP A 37 -7.70 -3.31 -22.47
C ASP A 37 -7.37 -2.64 -21.14
N CYS A 38 -8.03 -3.08 -20.09
CA CYS A 38 -7.92 -2.57 -18.73
C CYS A 38 -7.63 -3.73 -17.78
N MET A 39 -7.01 -3.44 -16.64
CA MET A 39 -6.75 -4.44 -15.62
C MET A 39 -6.91 -3.83 -14.22
N LEU A 40 -7.70 -4.51 -13.40
CA LEU A 40 -7.84 -4.23 -11.97
C LEU A 40 -7.12 -5.32 -11.18
N ALA A 41 -6.63 -4.96 -10.01
CA ALA A 41 -6.16 -5.90 -9.01
C ALA A 41 -7.06 -5.84 -7.77
N CYS A 42 -7.50 -7.02 -7.31
CA CYS A 42 -8.10 -7.15 -5.99
C CYS A 42 -6.98 -7.13 -4.96
N ILE A 43 -7.00 -6.13 -4.10
CA ILE A 43 -5.98 -5.90 -3.08
C ILE A 43 -6.58 -6.10 -1.69
N ASN A 44 -5.83 -6.78 -0.82
CA ASN A 44 -6.09 -6.79 0.61
C ASN A 44 -5.09 -5.82 1.27
N TRP A 45 -5.59 -4.68 1.74
CA TRP A 45 -4.75 -3.63 2.29
C TRP A 45 -4.07 -4.04 3.59
N THR A 46 -2.92 -3.45 3.90
CA THR A 46 -2.34 -3.56 5.25
C THR A 46 -3.04 -2.59 6.19
N SER A 47 -2.87 -2.76 7.51
CA SER A 47 -3.01 -1.66 8.45
C SER A 47 -1.95 -0.57 8.19
N LEU A 48 -1.99 0.52 8.95
CA LEU A 48 -0.95 1.54 8.91
C LEU A 48 0.44 0.90 9.02
N VAL A 49 1.32 1.27 8.10
CA VAL A 49 2.73 0.86 8.11
C VAL A 49 3.47 1.74 9.11
N ILE A 50 4.22 1.09 10.00
CA ILE A 50 5.02 1.70 11.05
C ILE A 50 6.48 1.40 10.76
N GLU A 51 7.38 2.31 11.13
CA GLU A 51 8.82 2.11 11.07
C GLU A 51 9.34 1.90 12.49
N ASP A 52 10.14 0.86 12.70
CA ASP A 52 10.77 0.58 13.99
C ASP A 52 12.02 1.44 14.23
N SER A 53 12.68 1.26 15.38
CA SER A 53 13.87 2.04 15.74
C SER A 53 15.09 1.79 14.86
N VAL A 54 15.08 0.75 14.02
CA VAL A 54 16.17 0.42 13.10
C VAL A 54 15.80 0.71 11.64
N GLY A 55 14.67 1.38 11.40
CA GLY A 55 14.22 1.79 10.07
C GLY A 55 13.48 0.72 9.28
N ILE A 56 13.14 -0.42 9.90
CA ILE A 56 12.42 -1.50 9.23
C ILE A 56 10.92 -1.24 9.33
N LYS A 57 10.24 -1.36 8.18
CA LYS A 57 8.80 -1.14 8.07
C LYS A 57 8.01 -2.41 8.36
N TYR A 58 6.95 -2.29 9.13
CA TYR A 58 6.06 -3.38 9.48
C TYR A 58 4.60 -2.94 9.64
N PHE A 59 3.69 -3.90 9.69
CA PHE A 59 2.28 -3.69 9.98
C PHE A 59 1.72 -4.84 10.85
N HIS A 60 0.61 -4.60 11.55
CA HIS A 60 0.05 -5.58 12.50
C HIS A 60 -0.87 -6.60 11.83
N GLN A 61 -1.70 -6.15 10.89
CA GLN A 61 -2.69 -7.01 10.26
C GLN A 61 -3.09 -6.50 8.89
N PHE A 62 -3.68 -7.39 8.08
CA PHE A 62 -4.40 -6.98 6.89
C PHE A 62 -5.75 -6.34 7.29
N SER A 63 -6.23 -5.44 6.45
CA SER A 63 -7.45 -4.68 6.67
C SER A 63 -8.53 -5.09 5.66
N GLY A 64 -9.09 -4.13 4.93
CA GLY A 64 -10.17 -4.34 3.97
C GLY A 64 -9.68 -4.79 2.60
N TYR A 65 -10.62 -5.34 1.84
CA TYR A 65 -10.44 -5.62 0.42
C TYR A 65 -10.92 -4.45 -0.42
N ASP A 66 -10.23 -4.21 -1.53
CA ASP A 66 -10.62 -3.21 -2.53
C ASP A 66 -10.14 -3.62 -3.93
N PHE A 67 -10.47 -2.81 -4.93
CA PHE A 67 -9.99 -2.93 -6.30
C PHE A 67 -9.21 -1.67 -6.70
N ILE A 68 -8.00 -1.87 -7.23
CA ILE A 68 -7.17 -0.78 -7.75
C ILE A 68 -6.86 -1.02 -9.22
N ASP A 69 -6.66 0.07 -9.97
CA ASP A 69 -6.07 -0.02 -11.30
C ASP A 69 -4.61 -0.46 -11.16
N VAL A 70 -4.18 -1.46 -11.94
CA VAL A 70 -2.81 -2.00 -11.83
C VAL A 70 -1.72 -0.96 -12.11
N THR A 71 -2.04 0.11 -12.84
CA THR A 71 -1.12 1.23 -13.10
C THR A 71 -0.79 2.04 -11.85
N THR A 72 -1.56 1.89 -10.77
CA THR A 72 -1.30 2.53 -9.48
C THR A 72 -0.27 1.78 -8.63
N ILE A 73 0.10 0.56 -9.03
CA ILE A 73 1.11 -0.25 -8.33
C ILE A 73 2.50 0.30 -8.68
N ASP A 74 3.13 0.95 -7.70
CA ASP A 74 4.49 1.50 -7.81
C ASP A 74 5.54 0.40 -7.96
N ARG A 75 5.52 -0.59 -7.06
CA ARG A 75 6.47 -1.70 -7.03
C ARG A 75 5.98 -2.88 -6.21
N CYS A 76 6.62 -4.03 -6.42
CA CYS A 76 6.35 -5.25 -5.66
C CYS A 76 7.24 -5.33 -4.41
N VAL A 77 6.63 -5.56 -3.26
CA VAL A 77 7.31 -5.83 -1.98
C VAL A 77 6.89 -7.18 -1.43
N GLY A 78 7.75 -7.79 -0.61
CA GLY A 78 7.47 -9.02 0.13
C GLY A 78 7.00 -8.74 1.56
N PHE A 79 6.28 -9.69 2.16
CA PHE A 79 5.91 -9.64 3.57
C PHE A 79 6.39 -10.90 4.29
N ILE A 80 7.03 -10.75 5.45
CA ILE A 80 7.39 -11.86 6.34
C ILE A 80 6.69 -11.67 7.68
N LYS A 81 6.02 -12.72 8.15
CA LYS A 81 5.39 -12.73 9.46
C LYS A 81 6.40 -13.18 10.52
N VAL A 82 6.58 -12.36 11.55
CA VAL A 82 7.33 -12.69 12.77
C VAL A 82 6.43 -12.36 13.95
N ASP A 83 6.09 -13.38 14.75
CA ASP A 83 5.06 -13.31 15.78
C ASP A 83 3.74 -12.71 15.25
N ASN A 84 3.32 -11.56 15.78
CA ASN A 84 2.10 -10.86 15.42
C ASN A 84 2.33 -9.65 14.51
N LEU A 85 3.53 -9.55 13.91
CA LEU A 85 3.92 -8.48 13.00
C LEU A 85 4.22 -9.03 11.61
N TYR A 86 3.92 -8.22 10.60
CA TYR A 86 4.31 -8.46 9.22
C TYR A 86 5.34 -7.41 8.82
N TYR A 87 6.58 -7.84 8.60
CA TYR A 87 7.67 -7.00 8.13
C TYR A 87 7.64 -6.88 6.60
N ILE A 88 7.88 -5.67 6.10
CA ILE A 88 7.91 -5.37 4.67
C ILE A 88 9.36 -5.50 4.18
N ILE A 89 9.54 -6.33 3.15
CA ILE A 89 10.84 -6.57 2.53
C ILE A 89 10.79 -5.98 1.13
N ASP A 90 11.57 -4.93 0.93
CA ASP A 90 11.74 -4.28 -0.35
C ASP A 90 13.16 -4.58 -0.84
N LYS A 91 13.28 -5.43 -1.86
CA LYS A 91 14.59 -5.86 -2.39
C LYS A 91 15.31 -4.73 -3.13
N GLU A 92 14.59 -3.68 -3.53
CA GLU A 92 15.16 -2.52 -4.20
C GLU A 92 15.60 -1.42 -3.22
N PHE A 93 15.48 -1.64 -1.90
CA PHE A 93 16.01 -0.74 -0.90
C PHE A 93 17.55 -0.84 -0.85
N GLN A 94 18.22 -0.09 -1.73
CA GLN A 94 19.64 0.22 -1.58
C GLN A 94 19.79 1.18 -0.40
N ALA A 95 20.05 0.63 0.78
CA ALA A 95 20.54 1.45 1.89
C ALA A 95 21.90 2.01 1.46
N THR A 96 21.98 3.31 1.14
CA THR A 96 23.25 4.02 1.11
C THR A 96 23.74 4.09 2.55
N ILE A 97 24.64 3.17 2.91
CA ILE A 97 25.39 3.26 4.16
C ILE A 97 26.41 4.37 3.95
N ASN A 98 26.17 5.54 4.55
CA ASN A 98 27.14 6.62 4.66
C ASN A 98 28.07 6.37 5.86
#